data_AF-A0A4Q5P3I0-F1
#
_entry.id   AF-A0A4Q5P3I0-F1
#
_cell.length_a   1.000
_cell.length_b   1.000
_cell.length_c   1.000
_cell.angle_alpha   90.00
_cell.angle_beta   90.00
_cell.angle_gamma   90.00
#
_symmetry.space_group_name_H-M   'P 1'
#
loop_
_entity.id
_entity.type
_entity.pdbx_description
1 polymer ?
#
loop_
_entity_poly.entity_id
_entity_poly.type
_entity_poly.pdbx_seq_one_letter_code
_entity_poly.pdbx_strand_id
1 'polypeptide(L)'
;MAHDDVLVVVTDRVVDLAVQYMGVDRASLMAGTPVAEVMDSLWAMELVMLVEREYGVQLDIPFPMCAGQPMDVHSIAREVLRARLRQSVARARDAGEKMTDLIALAGTAA
;
A
#
# COMPACT_ATOMS: atom_id res chain seq x y z
N MET A 1 9.56 3.95 17.75
CA MET A 1 10.01 2.54 17.67
C MET A 1 8.96 1.66 16.99
N ALA A 2 7.66 1.71 17.31
CA ALA A 2 6.66 0.83 16.69
C ALA A 2 6.39 1.01 15.17
N HIS A 3 6.72 2.16 14.56
CA HIS A 3 6.47 2.40 13.13
C HIS A 3 7.46 1.70 12.21
N ASP A 4 8.71 1.54 12.64
CA ASP A 4 9.74 0.86 11.85
C ASP A 4 9.46 -0.64 11.76
N ASP A 5 8.95 -1.24 12.84
CA ASP A 5 8.59 -2.66 12.90
C ASP A 5 7.48 -3.02 11.90
N VAL A 6 6.48 -2.15 11.72
CA VAL A 6 5.36 -2.39 10.79
C VAL A 6 5.83 -2.30 9.34
N LEU A 7 6.70 -1.33 9.01
CA LEU A 7 7.24 -1.20 7.66
C LEU A 7 8.07 -2.42 7.28
N VAL A 8 8.86 -2.96 8.19
CA VAL A 8 9.65 -4.18 7.98
C VAL A 8 8.72 -5.36 7.69
N VAL A 9 7.69 -5.57 8.50
CA VAL A 9 6.72 -6.67 8.29
C VAL A 9 6.01 -6.57 6.94
N VAL A 10 5.57 -5.37 6.55
CA VAL A 10 4.91 -5.18 5.25
C VAL A 10 5.90 -5.40 4.10
N THR A 11 7.13 -4.92 4.24
CA THR A 11 8.19 -5.10 3.23
C THR A 11 8.52 -6.57 3.05
N ASP A 12 8.75 -7.31 4.13
CA ASP A 12 9.00 -8.75 4.09
C ASP A 12 7.85 -9.50 3.42
N ARG A 13 6.60 -9.10 3.68
CA ARG A 13 5.44 -9.72 3.05
C ARG A 13 5.34 -9.40 1.56
N VAL A 14 5.65 -8.17 1.13
CA VAL A 14 5.72 -7.81 -0.30
C VAL A 14 6.77 -8.66 -1.01
N VAL A 15 7.92 -8.85 -0.37
CA VAL A 15 9.00 -9.70 -0.88
C VAL A 15 8.57 -11.16 -0.95
N ASP A 16 7.89 -11.68 0.07
CA ASP A 16 7.35 -13.04 0.05
C ASP A 16 6.38 -13.26 -1.11
N LEU A 17 5.52 -12.27 -1.41
CA LEU A 17 4.61 -12.34 -2.57
C LEU A 17 5.39 -12.41 -3.89
N ALA A 18 6.41 -11.57 -4.06
CA ALA A 18 7.25 -11.60 -5.25
C ALA A 18 8.00 -12.95 -5.40
N VAL A 19 8.55 -13.48 -4.31
CA VAL A 19 9.24 -14.78 -4.30
C VAL A 19 8.25 -15.91 -4.63
N GLN A 20 7.08 -15.94 -3.98
CA GLN A 20 6.10 -17.03 -4.11
C GLN A 20 5.45 -17.07 -5.49
N TYR A 21 5.08 -15.92 -6.05
CA TYR A 21 4.28 -15.87 -7.28
C TYR A 21 5.12 -15.62 -8.53
N MET A 22 6.34 -15.10 -8.40
CA MET A 22 7.18 -14.69 -9.53
C MET A 22 8.53 -15.42 -9.57
N GLY A 23 8.86 -16.19 -8.54
CA GLY A 23 10.12 -16.92 -8.45
C GLY A 23 11.36 -16.03 -8.35
N VAL A 24 11.17 -14.77 -7.94
CA VAL A 24 12.25 -13.79 -7.82
C VAL A 24 13.10 -14.08 -6.59
N ASP A 25 14.41 -13.88 -6.70
CA ASP A 25 15.32 -14.04 -5.58
C ASP A 25 15.11 -12.94 -4.50
N ARG A 26 14.97 -13.38 -3.24
CA ARG A 26 14.75 -12.50 -2.08
C ARG A 26 15.88 -11.48 -1.92
N ALA A 27 17.14 -11.92 -2.08
CA ALA A 27 18.29 -11.04 -1.86
C ALA A 27 18.33 -9.89 -2.87
N SER A 28 17.92 -10.17 -4.11
CA SER A 28 17.82 -9.18 -5.18
C SER A 28 16.82 -8.07 -4.88
N LEU A 29 15.70 -8.38 -4.21
CA LEU A 29 14.68 -7.39 -3.82
C LEU A 29 15.02 -6.63 -2.53
N MET A 30 15.69 -7.28 -1.58
CA MET A 30 16.01 -6.69 -0.27
C MET A 30 17.18 -5.69 -0.32
N ALA A 31 17.97 -5.68 -1.39
CA ALA A 31 19.13 -4.79 -1.55
C ALA A 31 18.77 -3.32 -1.87
N GLY A 32 17.48 -2.95 -1.84
CA GLY A 32 17.01 -1.63 -2.30
C GLY A 32 17.06 -1.49 -3.83
N THR A 33 17.26 -2.61 -4.54
CA THR A 33 17.24 -2.67 -5.99
C THR A 33 15.84 -2.27 -6.49
N PRO A 34 15.75 -1.41 -7.51
CA PRO A 34 14.47 -1.08 -8.12
C PRO A 34 13.78 -2.32 -8.66
N VAL A 35 12.47 -2.44 -8.46
CA VAL A 35 11.66 -3.58 -8.93
C VAL A 35 11.83 -3.77 -10.45
N ALA A 36 11.92 -2.68 -11.22
CA ALA A 36 12.14 -2.71 -12.66
C ALA A 36 13.48 -3.32 -13.10
N GLU A 37 14.49 -3.38 -12.23
CA GLU A 37 15.77 -4.04 -12.52
C GLU A 37 15.73 -5.55 -12.23
N VAL A 38 14.77 -6.00 -11.41
CA VAL A 38 14.64 -7.39 -10.98
C VAL A 38 13.55 -8.14 -11.76
N MET A 39 12.52 -7.43 -12.21
CA MET A 39 11.40 -8.00 -12.96
C MET A 39 10.91 -7.05 -14.06
N ASP A 40 10.28 -7.62 -15.09
CA ASP A 40 9.71 -6.82 -16.16
C ASP A 40 8.47 -6.03 -15.71
N SER A 41 7.99 -5.13 -16.57
CA SER A 41 6.86 -4.26 -16.27
C SER A 41 5.53 -5.01 -16.05
N LEU A 42 5.36 -6.20 -16.64
CA LEU A 42 4.16 -7.01 -16.47
C LEU A 42 4.17 -7.68 -15.10
N TRP A 43 5.28 -8.31 -14.73
CA TRP A 43 5.46 -8.92 -13.41
C TRP A 43 5.37 -7.90 -12.29
N ALA A 44 5.92 -6.71 -12.51
CA ALA A 44 5.78 -5.66 -11.53
C ALA A 44 4.35 -5.15 -11.36
N MET A 45 3.58 -5.09 -12.45
CA MET A 45 2.15 -4.79 -12.38
C MET A 45 1.40 -5.86 -11.60
N GLU A 46 1.70 -7.12 -11.87
CA GLU A 46 1.14 -8.25 -11.14
C GLU A 46 1.50 -8.18 -9.65
N LEU A 47 2.71 -7.72 -9.30
CA LEU A 47 3.13 -7.57 -7.90
C LEU A 47 2.29 -6.51 -7.21
N VAL A 48 2.12 -5.35 -7.86
CA VAL A 48 1.27 -4.28 -7.34
C VAL A 48 -0.16 -4.77 -7.14
N MET A 49 -0.73 -5.48 -8.12
CA MET A 49 -2.09 -6.05 -8.02
C MET A 49 -2.22 -7.08 -6.89
N LEU A 50 -1.23 -7.95 -6.70
CA LEU A 50 -1.20 -8.92 -5.60
C LEU A 50 -1.13 -8.21 -4.25
N VAL A 51 -0.31 -7.17 -4.13
CA VAL A 51 -0.19 -6.37 -2.90
C VAL A 51 -1.49 -5.62 -2.61
N GLU A 52 -2.10 -4.97 -3.61
CA GLU A 52 -3.42 -4.33 -3.50
C GLU A 52 -4.47 -5.30 -2.98
N ARG A 53 -4.50 -6.52 -3.53
CA ARG A 53 -5.41 -7.59 -3.11
C ARG A 53 -5.13 -8.06 -1.69
N GLU A 54 -3.88 -8.35 -1.35
CA GLU A 54 -3.46 -8.82 -0.02
C GLU A 54 -3.87 -7.82 1.07
N TYR A 55 -3.66 -6.53 0.81
CA TYR A 55 -3.91 -5.48 1.77
C TYR A 55 -5.26 -4.77 1.59
N GLY A 56 -6.09 -5.13 0.62
CA GLY A 56 -7.38 -4.45 0.37
C GLY A 56 -7.23 -2.93 0.18
N VAL A 57 -6.17 -2.52 -0.50
CA VAL A 57 -5.87 -1.10 -0.80
C VAL A 57 -5.77 -0.88 -2.29
N GLN A 58 -5.89 0.37 -2.70
CA GLN A 58 -5.52 0.82 -4.03
C GLN A 58 -4.24 1.64 -3.90
N LEU A 59 -3.19 1.25 -4.61
CA LEU A 59 -1.89 1.88 -4.56
C LEU A 59 -1.80 2.94 -5.65
N ASP A 60 -1.41 4.15 -5.26
CA ASP A 60 -1.18 5.26 -6.18
C ASP A 60 0.28 5.22 -6.67
N ILE A 61 0.57 4.21 -7.49
CA ILE A 61 1.90 3.98 -8.06
C ILE A 61 1.86 4.38 -9.54
N PRO A 62 2.66 5.36 -9.97
CA PRO A 62 2.66 5.80 -11.36
C PRO A 62 3.18 4.68 -12.27
N PHE A 63 2.35 4.29 -13.25
CA PHE A 63 2.72 3.38 -14.33
C PHE A 63 3.15 4.16 -15.59
N PRO A 64 4.20 3.73 -16.30
CA PRO A 64 5.08 2.62 -15.96
C PRO A 64 5.92 2.98 -14.74
N MET A 65 6.39 1.98 -13.98
CA MET A 65 7.46 2.14 -12.99
C MET A 65 8.78 2.74 -13.56
N CYS A 66 8.73 3.25 -14.79
CA CYS A 66 9.76 3.88 -15.60
C CYS A 66 9.61 5.42 -15.69
N ALA A 67 8.74 6.07 -14.91
CA ALA A 67 8.62 7.54 -14.89
C ALA A 67 9.79 8.25 -14.16
N GLY A 68 11.00 7.68 -14.20
CA GLY A 68 12.22 8.27 -13.66
C GLY A 68 12.40 8.17 -12.14
N GLN A 69 11.50 7.51 -11.42
CA GLN A 69 11.66 7.25 -9.99
C GLN A 69 11.85 5.75 -9.75
N PRO A 70 13.04 5.32 -9.29
CA PRO A 70 13.26 3.93 -8.92
C PRO A 70 12.33 3.56 -7.77
N MET A 71 11.45 2.59 -7.99
CA MET A 71 10.56 2.07 -6.96
C MET A 71 11.10 0.72 -6.50
N ASP A 72 11.46 0.63 -5.22
CA ASP A 72 11.86 -0.61 -4.54
C ASP A 72 10.69 -1.18 -3.72
N VAL A 73 10.87 -2.38 -3.16
CA VAL A 73 9.86 -3.03 -2.32
C VAL A 73 9.52 -2.23 -1.04
N HIS A 74 10.47 -1.45 -0.52
CA HIS A 74 10.24 -0.56 0.62
C HIS A 74 9.29 0.59 0.26
N SER A 75 9.40 1.13 -0.96
CA SER A 75 8.53 2.17 -1.48
C SER A 75 7.10 1.66 -1.67
N ILE A 76 6.94 0.44 -2.19
CA ILE A 76 5.64 -0.24 -2.29
C ILE A 76 5.03 -0.41 -0.89
N ALA A 77 5.78 -0.94 0.08
CA ALA A 77 5.33 -1.13 1.45
C ALA A 77 4.91 0.19 2.13
N ARG A 78 5.65 1.27 1.89
CA ARG A 78 5.30 2.60 2.38
C ARG A 78 3.98 3.10 1.78
N GLU A 79 3.73 2.84 0.50
CA GLU A 79 2.49 3.24 -0.15
C GLU A 79 1.28 2.44 0.35
N VAL A 80 1.46 1.15 0.68
CA VAL A 80 0.44 0.34 1.38
C VAL A 80 0.03 1.01 2.70
N LEU A 81 1.01 1.42 3.52
CA LEU A 81 0.73 2.08 4.79
C LEU A 81 0.02 3.42 4.60
N ARG A 82 0.43 4.21 3.60
CA ARG A 82 -0.24 5.47 3.25
C ARG A 82 -1.67 5.23 2.79
N ALA A 83 -1.91 4.24 1.93
CA ALA A 83 -3.24 3.90 1.45
C ALA A 83 -4.15 3.46 2.61
N ARG A 84 -3.66 2.62 3.52
CA ARG A 84 -4.41 2.23 4.74
C ARG A 84 -4.72 3.43 5.64
N LEU A 85 -3.77 4.35 5.79
CA LEU A 85 -4.00 5.59 6.54
C LEU A 85 -5.07 6.46 5.89
N ARG A 86 -5.01 6.68 4.57
CA ARG A 86 -6.03 7.43 3.81
C ARG A 86 -7.42 6.82 3.98
N GLN A 87 -7.55 5.49 3.86
CA GLN A 87 -8.82 4.79 4.10
C GLN A 87 -9.33 4.98 5.54
N SER A 88 -8.43 4.92 6.53
CA SER A 88 -8.80 5.10 7.94
C SER A 88 -9.30 6.52 8.21
N VAL A 89 -8.62 7.53 7.65
CA VAL A 89 -9.04 8.93 7.72
C VAL A 89 -10.39 9.13 7.02
N ALA A 90 -10.61 8.53 5.85
CA ALA A 90 -11.88 8.60 5.13
C ALA A 90 -13.04 8.04 5.95
N ARG A 91 -12.85 6.88 6.61
CA ARG A 91 -13.86 6.29 7.51
C ARG A 91 -14.13 7.15 8.74
N ALA A 92 -13.09 7.72 9.35
CA ALA A 92 -13.25 8.61 10.51
C ALA A 92 -14.03 9.88 10.14
N ARG A 93 -13.78 10.43 8.95
CA ARG A 93 -14.51 11.58 8.42
C ARG A 93 -15.99 11.26 8.17
N ASP A 94 -16.29 10.17 7.47
CA ASP A 94 -17.67 9.73 7.20
C ASP A 94 -18.45 9.47 8.50
N ALA A 95 -17.80 8.87 9.51
CA ALA A 95 -18.39 8.68 10.82
C ALA A 95 -18.70 10.01 11.54
N GLY A 96 -17.81 11.00 11.43
CA GLY A 96 -18.00 12.34 11.98
C GLY A 96 -19.14 13.11 11.30
N GLU A 97 -19.25 13.01 9.97
CA GLU A 97 -20.35 13.59 9.19
C GLU A 97 -21.69 12.98 9.63
N LYS A 98 -21.80 11.64 9.70
CA LYS A 98 -23.00 10.95 10.20
C LYS A 98 -23.38 11.33 11.63
N MET A 99 -22.40 11.49 12.53
CA MET A 99 -22.66 11.94 13.90
C MET A 99 -23.23 13.36 13.92
N THR A 100 -22.70 14.25 13.09
CA THR A 100 -23.15 15.64 12.98
C THR A 100 -24.60 15.70 12.49
N ASP A 101 -24.96 14.88 11.50
CA ASP A 101 -26.34 14.77 10.99
C ASP A 101 -27.32 14.27 12.06
N LEU A 102 -26.92 13.28 12.87
CA LEU A 102 -27.74 12.78 13.97
C LEU A 102 -27.98 13.84 15.06
N ILE A 103 -26.96 14.64 15.39
CA ILE A 103 -27.09 15.74 16.35
C ILE A 103 -28.03 16.82 15.80
N ALA A 104 -27.91 17.18 14.53
CA ALA A 104 -28.79 18.16 13.89
C ALA A 104 -30.26 17.69 13.85
N LEU A 105 -30.50 16.41 13.55
CA LEU A 105 -31.85 15.82 13.59
C LEU A 105 -32.43 15.82 15.01
N ALA A 106 -31.63 15.47 16.03
CA ALA A 106 -32.08 15.48 17.43
C ALA A 106 -32.40 16.91 17.92
N GLY A 107 -31.62 17.92 17.49
CA GLY A 107 -31.84 19.32 17.85
C GLY A 107 -33.03 19.98 17.15
N THR A 108 -33.57 19.40 16.07
CA THR A 108 -34.79 19.90 15.41
C THR A 108 -36.06 19.23 15.91
N ALA A 109 -35.94 18.17 16.72
CA ALA A 109 -37.06 17.45 17.32
C ALA A 109 -37.43 17.94 18.74
N ALA A 110 -36.75 18.99 19.23
CA ALA A 110 -37.00 19.65 20.52
C ALA A 110 -37.58 21.05 20.31
#